data_AF-A0A9J6G1W4-F1
#
_entry.id   AF-A0A9J6G1W4-F1
#
_cell.length_a   1.000
_cell.length_b   1.000
_cell.length_c   1.000
_cell.angle_alpha   90.00
_cell.angle_beta   90.00
_cell.angle_gamma   90.00
#
_symmetry.space_group_name_H-M   'P 1'
#
loop_
_entity.id
_entity.type
_entity.pdbx_description
1 polymer ?
#
loop_
_entity_poly.entity_id
_entity_poly.type
_entity_poly.pdbx_seq_one_letter_code
_entity_poly.pdbx_strand_id
1 'polypeptide(L)'
;MRAIAMILKCPVYRAAGAKEAAEALCGRLAKLRSDTSFDVLWQRTNSRARELGLKEPSVPRVSQPPRRLQFTDKSQEPAALDTKSSQRKEFFAAIGRITNEIRRRFEQPGMEQLIGLERIFADAAEGRYFAADDLKDLLGVHAADFDMSRLSAQLVLLPTLPRDEGPAASERILQILQGKSADLREMMDQVVRYLQLVFSVPASAASGQRSFSALRRVETFLRNRMTQRRLTHLLCSTCTRRELRNCNWMPL
;
A
#
# COMPACT_ATOMS: atom_id res chain seq x y z
N MET A 1 -15.35 6.86 -13.53
CA MET A 1 -16.56 6.80 -12.67
C MET A 1 -16.99 5.37 -12.32
N ARG A 2 -17.13 4.42 -13.28
CA ARG A 2 -17.41 2.99 -12.97
C ARG A 2 -16.38 2.31 -12.04
N ALA A 3 -15.12 2.76 -12.03
CA ALA A 3 -14.09 2.21 -11.15
C ALA A 3 -14.32 2.53 -9.66
N ILE A 4 -14.80 3.73 -9.33
CA ILE A 4 -15.10 4.16 -7.95
C ILE A 4 -16.27 3.34 -7.41
N ALA A 5 -17.19 2.96 -8.28
CA ALA A 5 -18.33 2.14 -7.94
C ALA A 5 -17.99 0.69 -7.57
N MET A 6 -17.04 0.06 -8.27
CA MET A 6 -16.51 -1.26 -7.92
C MET A 6 -15.70 -1.23 -6.62
N ILE A 7 -14.98 -0.14 -6.36
CA ILE A 7 -14.19 0.07 -5.13
C ILE A 7 -15.09 0.00 -3.89
N LEU A 8 -16.30 0.56 -3.97
CA LEU A 8 -17.29 0.58 -2.89
C LEU A 8 -17.95 -0.78 -2.59
N LYS A 9 -18.04 -1.68 -3.58
CA LYS A 9 -18.66 -3.00 -3.43
C LYS A 9 -17.69 -4.07 -2.89
N CYS A 10 -16.37 -3.81 -2.91
CA CYS A 10 -15.37 -4.78 -2.53
C CYS A 10 -14.69 -4.39 -1.21
N PRO A 11 -14.65 -5.29 -0.19
CA PRO A 11 -13.93 -5.05 1.06
C PRO A 11 -12.42 -4.82 0.86
N VAL A 12 -11.92 -5.09 -0.34
CA VAL A 12 -10.52 -4.96 -0.79
C VAL A 12 -10.04 -3.50 -0.88
N TYR A 13 -10.93 -2.51 -1.03
CA TYR A 13 -10.53 -1.12 -1.32
C TYR A 13 -10.77 -0.12 -0.19
N ARG A 14 -11.25 -0.56 0.98
CA ARG A 14 -11.29 0.27 2.20
C ARG A 14 -9.90 0.37 2.82
N ALA A 15 -9.52 1.54 3.29
CA ALA A 15 -8.29 1.75 4.04
C ALA A 15 -8.27 0.86 5.29
N ALA A 16 -9.39 0.79 6.03
CA ALA A 16 -9.52 -0.10 7.18
C ALA A 16 -9.30 -1.58 6.80
N GLY A 17 -9.96 -2.06 5.75
CA GLY A 17 -9.81 -3.44 5.26
C GLY A 17 -8.39 -3.74 4.75
N ALA A 18 -7.72 -2.75 4.15
CA ALA A 18 -6.34 -2.89 3.72
C ALA A 18 -5.37 -3.02 4.91
N LYS A 19 -5.61 -2.27 6.00
CA LYS A 19 -4.84 -2.39 7.25
C LYS A 19 -5.06 -3.77 7.91
N GLU A 20 -6.31 -4.20 8.04
CA GLU A 20 -6.65 -5.54 8.57
C GLU A 20 -6.00 -6.67 7.75
N ALA A 21 -6.05 -6.58 6.42
CA ALA A 21 -5.42 -7.56 5.53
C ALA A 21 -3.88 -7.57 5.71
N ALA A 22 -3.27 -6.40 5.90
CA ALA A 22 -1.84 -6.28 6.17
C ALA A 22 -1.46 -6.90 7.52
N GLU A 23 -2.27 -6.69 8.56
CA GLU A 23 -2.07 -7.30 9.88
C GLU A 23 -2.22 -8.82 9.82
N ALA A 24 -3.25 -9.32 9.14
CA ALA A 24 -3.45 -10.76 8.92
C ALA A 24 -2.27 -11.38 8.16
N LEU A 25 -1.72 -10.69 7.15
CA LEU A 25 -0.53 -11.13 6.42
C LEU A 25 0.70 -11.14 7.32
N CYS A 26 0.91 -10.11 8.13
CA CYS A 26 1.99 -10.06 9.13
C CYS A 26 1.88 -11.23 10.12
N GLY A 27 0.67 -11.57 10.59
CA GLY A 27 0.41 -12.73 11.43
C GLY A 27 0.77 -14.05 10.74
N ARG A 28 0.45 -14.20 9.45
CA ARG A 28 0.86 -15.38 8.65
C ARG A 28 2.38 -15.44 8.45
N LEU A 29 3.04 -14.32 8.18
CA LEU A 29 4.49 -14.23 8.04
C LEU A 29 5.20 -14.56 9.36
N ALA A 30 4.62 -14.17 10.50
CA ALA A 30 5.12 -14.55 11.81
C ALA A 30 5.06 -16.07 12.04
N LYS A 31 3.97 -16.72 11.61
CA LYS A 31 3.86 -18.19 11.65
C LYS A 31 4.86 -18.89 10.72
N LEU A 32 5.15 -18.30 9.57
CA LEU A 32 6.18 -18.79 8.63
C LEU A 32 7.61 -18.62 9.18
N ARG A 33 7.82 -17.69 10.12
CA ARG A 33 9.10 -17.47 10.82
C ARG A 33 9.35 -18.54 11.90
N SER A 34 9.15 -19.82 11.56
CA SER A 34 9.41 -20.97 12.41
C SER A 34 10.41 -21.91 11.73
N ASP A 35 11.23 -22.60 12.51
CA ASP A 35 12.19 -23.57 11.97
C ASP A 35 11.51 -24.74 11.25
N THR A 36 10.35 -25.18 11.73
CA THR A 36 9.55 -26.22 11.08
C THR A 36 9.11 -25.80 9.67
N SER A 37 8.60 -24.58 9.51
CA SER A 37 8.23 -24.04 8.20
C SER A 37 9.45 -23.93 7.26
N PHE A 38 10.62 -23.55 7.78
CA PHE A 38 11.85 -23.51 7.00
C PHE A 38 12.27 -24.91 6.54
N ASP A 39 12.25 -25.90 7.44
CA ASP A 39 12.62 -27.28 7.11
C ASP A 39 11.68 -27.89 6.06
N VAL A 40 10.37 -27.64 6.15
CA VAL A 40 9.40 -28.08 5.12
C VAL A 40 9.71 -27.44 3.77
N LEU A 41 10.01 -26.14 3.74
CA LEU A 41 10.36 -25.43 2.51
C LEU A 41 11.69 -25.94 1.92
N TRP A 42 12.68 -26.18 2.78
CA TRP A 42 13.98 -26.74 2.42
C TRP A 42 13.84 -28.12 1.79
N GLN A 43 13.08 -29.03 2.41
CA GLN A 43 12.83 -30.36 1.85
C GLN A 43 12.12 -30.31 0.51
N ARG A 44 11.05 -29.51 0.38
CA ARG A 44 10.34 -29.35 -0.90
C ARG A 44 11.25 -28.82 -2.01
N THR A 45 12.10 -27.85 -1.68
CA THR A 45 13.03 -27.24 -2.64
C THR A 45 14.07 -28.25 -3.08
N ASN A 46 14.65 -29.01 -2.16
CA ASN A 46 15.64 -30.05 -2.48
C ASN A 46 15.04 -31.21 -3.28
N SER A 47 13.83 -31.66 -2.98
CA SER A 47 13.12 -32.66 -3.79
C SER A 47 12.94 -32.17 -5.21
N ARG A 48 12.46 -30.93 -5.39
CA ARG A 48 12.25 -30.36 -6.72
C ARG A 48 13.55 -30.10 -7.48
N ALA A 49 14.62 -29.71 -6.78
CA ALA A 49 15.93 -29.54 -7.38
C ALA A 49 16.50 -30.86 -7.91
N ARG A 50 16.30 -31.97 -7.18
CA ARG A 50 16.68 -33.32 -7.63
C ARG A 50 15.90 -33.75 -8.86
N GLU A 51 14.59 -33.51 -8.89
CA GLU A 51 13.74 -33.80 -10.06
C GLU A 51 14.20 -33.04 -11.32
N LEU A 52 14.68 -31.80 -11.14
CA LEU A 52 15.16 -30.95 -12.23
C LEU A 52 16.66 -31.11 -12.54
N GLY A 53 17.37 -31.99 -11.83
CA GLY A 53 18.81 -32.18 -12.00
C GLY A 53 19.66 -30.94 -11.69
N LEU A 54 19.18 -30.05 -10.82
CA LEU A 54 19.87 -28.80 -10.49
C LEU A 54 21.01 -29.05 -9.49
N LYS A 55 22.14 -28.37 -9.69
CA LYS A 55 23.29 -28.41 -8.78
C LYS A 55 22.99 -27.60 -7.51
N GLU A 56 23.49 -28.08 -6.38
CA GLU A 56 23.41 -27.32 -5.12
C GLU A 56 24.12 -25.96 -5.23
N PRO A 57 23.58 -24.93 -4.55
CA PRO A 57 24.19 -23.60 -4.54
C PRO A 57 25.57 -23.64 -3.88
N SER A 58 26.55 -22.98 -4.50
CA SER A 58 27.91 -22.93 -3.97
C SER A 58 27.98 -22.16 -2.66
N VAL A 59 28.66 -22.72 -1.67
CA VAL A 59 28.91 -22.05 -0.38
C VAL A 59 29.67 -20.74 -0.61
N PRO A 60 29.31 -19.62 0.07
CA PRO A 60 30.05 -18.37 -0.04
C PRO A 60 31.53 -18.56 0.30
N ARG A 61 32.40 -17.80 -0.39
CA ARG A 61 33.84 -17.81 -0.10
C ARG A 61 34.07 -17.39 1.35
N VAL A 62 34.63 -18.30 2.14
CA VAL A 62 34.94 -18.03 3.56
C VAL A 62 36.02 -16.94 3.62
N SER A 63 35.71 -15.80 4.24
CA SER A 63 36.68 -14.71 4.42
C SER A 63 37.69 -15.13 5.48
N GLN A 64 38.96 -15.17 5.12
CA GLN A 64 40.00 -15.38 6.12
C GLN A 64 40.10 -14.18 7.06
N PRO A 65 40.31 -14.41 8.37
CA PRO A 65 40.56 -13.33 9.30
C PRO A 65 41.85 -12.56 8.91
N PRO A 66 41.90 -11.23 9.15
CA PRO A 66 43.08 -10.41 8.84
C PRO A 66 44.36 -10.99 9.45
N ARG A 67 45.48 -11.00 8.70
CA ARG A 67 46.77 -11.59 9.12
C ARG A 67 47.23 -11.17 10.52
N ARG A 68 46.92 -9.94 10.96
CA ARG A 68 47.28 -9.41 12.29
C ARG A 68 46.62 -10.16 13.45
N LEU A 69 45.45 -10.78 13.23
CA LEU A 69 44.66 -11.49 14.24
C LEU A 69 44.89 -13.01 14.23
N GLN A 70 45.69 -13.52 13.28
CA GLN A 70 46.00 -14.95 13.18
C GLN A 70 47.00 -15.42 14.24
N PHE A 71 47.77 -14.48 14.83
CA PHE A 71 48.85 -14.76 15.78
C PHE A 71 48.48 -14.47 17.25
N THR A 72 47.22 -14.10 17.53
CA THR A 72 46.74 -13.96 18.91
C THR A 72 46.26 -15.31 19.45
N ASP A 73 46.48 -15.59 20.75
CA ASP A 73 46.03 -16.82 21.45
C ASP A 73 44.52 -17.13 21.33
N LYS A 74 43.73 -16.16 20.85
CA LYS A 74 42.31 -16.31 20.52
C LYS A 74 42.08 -16.30 19.01
N SER A 75 42.81 -17.13 18.27
CA SER A 75 42.57 -17.29 16.83
C SER A 75 41.21 -17.97 16.63
N GLN A 76 40.20 -17.19 16.24
CA GLN A 76 38.90 -17.74 15.86
C GLN A 76 39.02 -18.32 14.45
N GLU A 77 38.72 -19.61 14.31
CA GLU A 77 38.52 -20.21 12.99
C GLU A 77 37.44 -19.41 12.24
N PRO A 78 37.60 -19.20 10.91
CA PRO A 78 36.59 -18.53 10.14
C PRO A 78 35.27 -19.29 10.25
N ALA A 79 34.20 -18.60 10.66
CA ALA A 79 32.88 -19.19 10.80
C ALA A 79 32.34 -19.65 9.44
N ALA A 80 32.63 -20.89 9.05
CA ALA A 80 32.02 -21.55 7.91
C ALA A 80 30.59 -21.95 8.30
N LEU A 81 29.62 -21.11 7.94
CA LEU A 81 28.21 -21.47 8.07
C LEU A 81 27.90 -22.57 7.05
N ASP A 82 27.29 -23.66 7.52
CA ASP A 82 26.70 -24.68 6.65
C ASP A 82 25.70 -24.04 5.68
N THR A 83 25.58 -24.59 4.46
CA THR A 83 24.72 -24.07 3.38
C THR A 83 23.27 -23.93 3.87
N LYS A 84 22.76 -24.91 4.63
CA LYS A 84 21.42 -24.86 5.22
C LYS A 84 21.28 -23.72 6.23
N SER A 85 22.30 -23.50 7.05
CA SER A 85 22.33 -22.44 8.07
C SER A 85 22.41 -21.04 7.47
N SER A 86 23.17 -20.87 6.38
CA SER A 86 23.22 -19.60 5.63
C SER A 86 21.87 -19.27 5.00
N GLN A 87 21.23 -20.25 4.36
CA GLN A 87 19.91 -20.04 3.76
C GLN A 87 18.80 -19.82 4.79
N ARG A 88 18.90 -20.47 5.96
CA ARG A 88 18.02 -20.20 7.10
C ARG A 88 18.12 -18.74 7.55
N LYS A 89 19.34 -18.22 7.65
CA LYS A 89 19.59 -16.80 7.98
C LYS A 89 18.96 -15.87 6.94
N GLU A 90 19.14 -16.16 5.65
CA GLU A 90 18.56 -15.37 4.56
C GLU A 90 17.03 -15.43 4.54
N PHE A 91 16.45 -16.61 4.76
CA PHE A 91 15.00 -16.81 4.85
C PHE A 91 14.38 -15.94 5.95
N PHE A 92 14.92 -15.99 7.17
CA PHE A 92 14.41 -15.16 8.27
C PHE A 92 14.67 -13.67 8.05
N ALA A 93 15.79 -13.31 7.42
CA ALA A 93 16.06 -11.93 7.04
C ALA A 93 15.07 -11.43 5.98
N ALA A 94 14.71 -12.26 4.99
CA ALA A 94 13.73 -11.93 3.96
C ALA A 94 12.34 -11.73 4.56
N ILE A 95 11.86 -12.66 5.39
CA ILE A 95 10.58 -12.52 6.10
C ILE A 95 10.60 -11.25 6.96
N GLY A 96 11.67 -11.02 7.72
CA GLY A 96 11.81 -9.83 8.57
C GLY A 96 11.73 -8.54 7.76
N ARG A 97 12.42 -8.46 6.62
CA ARG A 97 12.36 -7.30 5.72
C ARG A 97 10.96 -7.09 5.17
N ILE A 98 10.30 -8.15 4.69
CA ILE A 98 8.94 -8.06 4.15
C ILE A 98 7.96 -7.58 5.22
N THR A 99 7.98 -8.17 6.41
CA THR A 99 7.12 -7.74 7.53
C THR A 99 7.38 -6.29 7.91
N ASN A 100 8.65 -5.86 7.97
CA ASN A 100 8.99 -4.50 8.32
C ASN A 100 8.53 -3.49 7.25
N GLU A 101 8.65 -3.80 5.97
CA GLU A 101 8.16 -2.93 4.90
C GLU A 101 6.63 -2.85 4.86
N ILE A 102 5.92 -3.95 5.17
CA ILE A 102 4.46 -3.93 5.30
C ILE A 102 4.06 -3.01 6.47
N ARG A 103 4.66 -3.20 7.65
CA ARG A 103 4.42 -2.35 8.82
C ARG A 103 4.72 -0.88 8.54
N ARG A 104 5.90 -0.59 7.99
CA ARG A 104 6.32 0.77 7.59
C ARG A 104 5.31 1.46 6.66
N ARG A 105 4.56 0.70 5.85
CA ARG A 105 3.56 1.24 4.92
C ARG A 105 2.19 1.47 5.58
N PHE A 106 1.74 0.56 6.45
CA PHE A 106 0.38 0.59 7.00
C PHE A 106 0.29 1.20 8.42
N GLU A 107 1.40 1.31 9.14
CA GLU A 107 1.51 1.96 10.47
C GLU A 107 1.90 3.44 10.35
N GLN A 108 1.51 4.09 9.25
CA GLN A 108 1.78 5.51 9.03
C GLN A 108 0.65 6.36 9.61
N PRO A 109 0.93 7.55 10.16
CA PRO A 109 -0.11 8.42 10.71
C PRO A 109 -1.17 8.81 9.66
N GLY A 110 -0.76 8.98 8.39
CA GLY A 110 -1.69 9.26 7.29
C GLY A 110 -2.68 8.11 7.00
N MET A 111 -2.31 6.87 7.33
CA MET A 111 -3.22 5.72 7.21
C MET A 111 -4.28 5.76 8.29
N GLU A 112 -3.93 6.17 9.51
CA GLU A 112 -4.86 6.34 10.63
C GLU A 112 -5.84 7.49 10.38
N GLN A 113 -5.36 8.60 9.81
CA GLN A 113 -6.20 9.70 9.35
C GLN A 113 -7.22 9.22 8.30
N LEU A 114 -6.76 8.45 7.30
CA LEU A 114 -7.64 7.92 6.26
C LEU A 114 -8.71 6.98 6.82
N ILE A 115 -8.34 6.11 7.77
CA ILE A 115 -9.29 5.23 8.47
C ILE A 115 -10.29 6.03 9.32
N GLY A 116 -9.83 7.10 9.99
CA GLY A 116 -10.69 8.00 10.75
C GLY A 116 -11.72 8.69 9.86
N LEU A 117 -11.30 9.17 8.69
CA LEU A 117 -12.21 9.74 7.68
C LEU A 117 -13.21 8.70 7.18
N GLU A 118 -12.77 7.50 6.81
CA GLU A 118 -13.69 6.41 6.43
C GLU A 118 -14.71 6.08 7.52
N ARG A 119 -14.29 6.10 8.79
CA ARG A 119 -15.15 5.82 9.93
C ARG A 119 -16.20 6.91 10.13
N ILE A 120 -15.81 8.20 10.11
CA ILE A 120 -16.76 9.31 10.21
C ILE A 120 -17.80 9.22 9.09
N PHE A 121 -17.36 8.90 7.88
CA PHE A 121 -18.27 8.71 6.77
C PHE A 121 -19.24 7.54 6.99
N ALA A 122 -18.75 6.40 7.50
CA ALA A 122 -19.60 5.25 7.81
C ALA A 122 -20.62 5.57 8.92
N ASP A 123 -20.17 6.23 9.99
CA ASP A 123 -21.02 6.66 11.09
C ASP A 123 -22.09 7.67 10.61
N ALA A 124 -21.72 8.64 9.79
CA ALA A 124 -22.64 9.60 9.17
C ALA A 124 -23.66 8.90 8.26
N ALA A 125 -23.24 7.90 7.46
CA ALA A 125 -24.14 7.18 6.58
C ALA A 125 -25.14 6.27 7.33
N GLU A 126 -24.80 5.84 8.54
CA GLU A 126 -25.66 5.11 9.47
C GLU A 126 -26.51 6.05 10.36
N GLY A 127 -26.31 7.37 10.26
CA GLY A 127 -27.03 8.38 11.03
C GLY A 127 -26.56 8.49 12.48
N ARG A 128 -25.35 8.02 12.79
CA ARG A 128 -24.73 8.23 14.09
C ARG A 128 -24.14 9.65 14.18
N TYR A 129 -24.03 10.13 15.41
CA TYR A 129 -23.39 11.41 15.70
C TYR A 129 -21.88 11.35 15.37
N PHE A 130 -21.39 12.43 14.75
CA PHE A 130 -19.96 12.69 14.55
C PHE A 130 -19.67 14.13 14.96
N ALA A 131 -18.51 14.39 15.56
CA ALA A 131 -18.11 15.76 15.90
C ALA A 131 -17.50 16.46 14.67
N ALA A 132 -17.95 17.68 14.40
CA ALA A 132 -17.42 18.48 13.28
C ALA A 132 -15.95 18.89 13.50
N ASP A 133 -15.54 19.05 14.76
CA ASP A 133 -14.15 19.36 15.12
C ASP A 133 -13.22 18.17 14.81
N ASP A 134 -13.63 16.95 15.15
CA ASP A 134 -12.87 15.72 14.82
C ASP A 134 -12.68 15.58 13.29
N LEU A 135 -13.72 15.90 12.50
CA LEU A 135 -13.64 15.89 11.04
C LEU A 135 -12.63 16.91 10.53
N LYS A 136 -12.61 18.11 11.12
CA LYS A 136 -11.69 19.19 10.75
C LYS A 136 -10.24 18.81 11.06
N ASP A 137 -10.00 18.24 12.24
CA ASP A 137 -8.69 17.80 12.69
C ASP A 137 -8.14 16.66 11.82
N LEU A 138 -9.00 15.71 11.43
CA LEU A 138 -8.63 14.61 10.54
C LEU A 138 -8.35 15.06 9.10
N LEU A 139 -9.06 16.09 8.61
CA LEU A 139 -8.79 16.68 7.29
C LEU A 139 -7.49 17.49 7.28
N GLY A 140 -7.11 18.10 8.41
CA GLY A 140 -5.83 18.80 8.58
C GLY A 140 -5.59 19.84 7.48
N VAL A 141 -4.55 19.61 6.66
CA VAL A 141 -4.17 20.50 5.55
C VAL A 141 -5.27 20.60 4.48
N HIS A 142 -6.05 19.54 4.30
CA HIS A 142 -7.14 19.52 3.32
C HIS A 142 -8.41 20.20 3.82
N ALA A 143 -8.49 20.60 5.09
CA ALA A 143 -9.70 21.24 5.63
C ALA A 143 -10.01 22.57 4.93
N ALA A 144 -9.00 23.27 4.40
CA ALA A 144 -9.17 24.50 3.63
C ALA A 144 -9.84 24.29 2.26
N ASP A 145 -9.80 23.07 1.72
CA ASP A 145 -10.40 22.72 0.43
C ASP A 145 -11.91 22.45 0.53
N PHE A 146 -12.46 22.39 1.75
CA PHE A 146 -13.86 22.08 2.05
C PHE A 146 -14.56 23.22 2.78
N ASP A 147 -15.84 23.39 2.46
CA ASP A 147 -16.75 24.14 3.33
C ASP A 147 -17.24 23.20 4.43
N MET A 148 -16.66 23.33 5.64
CA MET A 148 -16.95 22.47 6.78
C MET A 148 -18.41 22.55 7.25
N SER A 149 -19.03 23.72 7.11
CA SER A 149 -20.44 23.93 7.51
C SER A 149 -21.36 23.16 6.55
N ARG A 150 -21.08 23.26 5.24
CA ARG A 150 -21.82 22.56 4.21
C ARG A 150 -21.55 21.06 4.21
N LEU A 151 -20.30 20.65 4.42
CA LEU A 151 -19.92 19.24 4.51
C LEU A 151 -20.61 18.55 5.69
N SER A 152 -20.61 19.17 6.87
CA SER A 152 -21.27 18.59 8.04
C SER A 152 -22.78 18.46 7.84
N ALA A 153 -23.44 19.49 7.28
CA ALA A 153 -24.85 19.43 6.94
C ALA A 153 -25.16 18.34 5.89
N GLN A 154 -24.34 18.21 4.84
CA GLN A 154 -24.50 17.17 3.83
C GLN A 154 -24.30 15.76 4.41
N LEU A 155 -23.32 15.57 5.29
CA LEU A 155 -23.09 14.30 5.98
C LEU A 155 -24.27 13.92 6.90
N VAL A 156 -24.86 14.88 7.61
CA VAL A 156 -26.08 14.67 8.42
C VAL A 156 -27.29 14.33 7.54
N LEU A 157 -27.35 14.83 6.30
CA LEU A 157 -28.44 14.55 5.38
C LEU A 157 -28.32 13.15 4.73
N LEU A 158 -27.13 12.53 4.70
CA LEU A 158 -26.90 11.23 4.06
C LEU A 158 -27.88 10.10 4.44
N PRO A 159 -28.28 9.93 5.72
CA PRO A 159 -29.22 8.88 6.12
C PRO A 159 -30.63 9.06 5.55
N THR A 160 -31.02 10.31 5.27
CA THR A 160 -32.36 10.67 4.78
C THR A 160 -32.56 10.39 3.30
N LEU A 161 -31.47 10.10 2.57
CA LEU A 161 -31.54 9.76 1.16
C LEU A 161 -32.22 8.39 0.97
N PRO A 162 -33.14 8.29 0.00
CA PRO A 162 -33.93 7.09 -0.23
C PRO A 162 -33.04 5.89 -0.51
N ARG A 163 -33.40 4.75 0.08
CA ARG A 163 -32.71 3.49 -0.09
C ARG A 163 -33.44 2.71 -1.18
N ASP A 164 -32.88 2.65 -2.39
CA ASP A 164 -33.31 1.58 -3.31
C ASP A 164 -32.79 0.25 -2.75
N GLU A 165 -33.60 -0.79 -2.85
CA GLU A 165 -33.44 -2.08 -2.17
C GLU A 165 -32.01 -2.66 -2.21
N GLY A 166 -31.30 -2.60 -1.08
CA GLY A 166 -29.96 -3.17 -0.91
C GLY A 166 -29.28 -2.81 0.42
N PRO A 167 -28.38 -3.67 0.96
CA PRO A 167 -27.60 -3.34 2.14
C PRO A 167 -26.39 -2.43 1.81
N ALA A 168 -25.96 -1.66 2.82
CA ALA A 168 -24.76 -0.81 2.90
C ALA A 168 -24.79 0.60 2.27
N ALA A 169 -24.27 1.55 3.04
CA ALA A 169 -23.98 2.94 2.68
C ALA A 169 -23.27 3.13 1.33
N SER A 170 -22.60 2.09 0.82
CA SER A 170 -21.93 2.04 -0.47
C SER A 170 -22.88 2.27 -1.65
N GLU A 171 -24.13 1.78 -1.61
CA GLU A 171 -25.06 1.92 -2.74
C GLU A 171 -25.66 3.35 -2.82
N ARG A 172 -25.80 4.04 -1.68
CA ARG A 172 -26.12 5.48 -1.61
C ARG A 172 -25.02 6.32 -2.27
N ILE A 173 -23.77 5.99 -1.98
CA ILE A 173 -22.61 6.64 -2.62
C ILE A 173 -22.61 6.39 -4.12
N LEU A 174 -23.00 5.19 -4.57
CA LEU A 174 -23.16 4.91 -5.99
C LEU A 174 -24.23 5.78 -6.63
N GLN A 175 -25.37 5.98 -5.99
CA GLN A 175 -26.42 6.85 -6.51
C GLN A 175 -25.97 8.31 -6.61
N ILE A 176 -25.30 8.82 -5.56
CA ILE A 176 -24.74 10.18 -5.52
C ILE A 176 -23.66 10.36 -6.60
N LEU A 177 -22.77 9.38 -6.78
CA LEU A 177 -21.66 9.44 -7.76
C LEU A 177 -22.08 9.11 -9.19
N GLN A 178 -23.10 8.28 -9.40
CA GLN A 178 -23.59 7.89 -10.73
C GLN A 178 -24.61 8.87 -11.30
N GLY A 179 -25.12 9.82 -10.50
CA GLY A 179 -25.90 10.95 -11.01
C GLY A 179 -27.22 10.54 -11.66
N LYS A 180 -28.03 9.70 -11.00
CA LYS A 180 -29.41 9.43 -11.46
C LYS A 180 -30.26 10.72 -11.53
N SER A 181 -29.85 11.80 -10.85
CA SER A 181 -30.23 13.18 -11.11
C SER A 181 -29.01 14.10 -10.93
N ALA A 182 -28.79 15.04 -11.85
CA ALA A 182 -27.70 16.02 -11.76
C ALA A 182 -27.80 16.86 -10.47
N ASP A 183 -29.03 17.13 -10.05
CA ASP A 183 -29.38 17.95 -8.89
C ASP A 183 -28.85 17.35 -7.57
N LEU A 184 -28.90 16.03 -7.40
CA LEU A 184 -28.37 15.38 -6.18
C LEU A 184 -26.85 15.48 -6.08
N ARG A 185 -26.15 15.47 -7.22
CA ARG A 185 -24.69 15.61 -7.24
C ARG A 185 -24.26 17.04 -6.93
N GLU A 186 -25.02 18.03 -7.39
CA GLU A 186 -24.78 19.44 -7.08
C GLU A 186 -25.13 19.77 -5.62
N MET A 187 -26.22 19.18 -5.11
CA MET A 187 -26.63 19.33 -3.72
C MET A 187 -25.60 18.73 -2.75
N MET A 188 -24.97 17.60 -3.12
CA MET A 188 -23.98 16.84 -2.32
C MET A 188 -22.52 17.04 -2.81
N ASP A 189 -22.19 18.21 -3.33
CA ASP A 189 -20.88 18.50 -3.92
C ASP A 189 -19.68 18.31 -2.96
N GLN A 190 -19.82 18.67 -1.67
CA GLN A 190 -18.75 18.53 -0.68
C GLN A 190 -18.53 17.06 -0.32
N VAL A 191 -19.60 16.28 -0.18
CA VAL A 191 -19.49 14.82 0.04
C VAL A 191 -18.83 14.13 -1.16
N VAL A 192 -19.13 14.56 -2.39
CA VAL A 192 -18.45 14.01 -3.59
C VAL A 192 -16.96 14.32 -3.57
N ARG A 193 -16.55 15.56 -3.24
CA ARG A 193 -15.13 15.92 -3.10
C ARG A 193 -14.46 15.17 -1.96
N TYR A 194 -15.18 14.97 -0.86
CA TYR A 194 -14.69 14.25 0.31
C TYR A 194 -14.37 12.80 -0.03
N LEU A 195 -15.30 12.12 -0.71
CA LEU A 195 -15.10 10.77 -1.19
C LEU A 195 -13.96 10.70 -2.23
N GLN A 196 -13.87 11.68 -3.12
CA GLN A 196 -12.74 11.76 -4.06
C GLN A 196 -11.40 11.84 -3.33
N LEU A 197 -11.29 12.65 -2.26
CA LEU A 197 -10.09 12.72 -1.45
C LEU A 197 -9.76 11.36 -0.84
N VAL A 198 -10.70 10.77 -0.10
CA VAL A 198 -10.52 9.46 0.59
C VAL A 198 -10.10 8.36 -0.41
N PHE A 199 -10.72 8.30 -1.58
CA PHE A 199 -10.40 7.28 -2.59
C PHE A 199 -9.18 7.60 -3.46
N SER A 200 -8.79 8.87 -3.59
CA SER A 200 -7.61 9.26 -4.36
C SER A 200 -6.30 8.83 -3.70
N VAL A 201 -6.26 8.78 -2.36
CA VAL A 201 -5.05 8.48 -1.59
C VAL A 201 -4.54 7.04 -1.88
N PRO A 202 -5.38 5.98 -1.77
CA PRO A 202 -4.98 4.62 -2.15
C PRO A 202 -4.55 4.49 -3.63
N ALA A 203 -5.26 5.17 -4.54
CA ALA A 203 -4.99 5.14 -5.97
C ALA A 203 -3.65 5.80 -6.34
N SER A 204 -3.31 6.89 -5.66
CA SER A 204 -2.07 7.65 -5.86
C SER A 204 -0.84 6.85 -5.41
N ALA A 205 -0.93 6.15 -4.28
CA ALA A 205 0.16 5.33 -3.77
C ALA A 205 0.59 4.21 -4.76
N ALA A 206 -0.39 3.52 -5.37
CA ALA A 206 -0.12 2.45 -6.34
C ALA A 206 0.46 2.97 -7.67
N SER A 207 0.07 4.17 -8.08
CA SER A 207 0.57 4.82 -9.30
C SER A 207 2.00 5.32 -9.13
N GLY A 208 2.30 5.95 -7.99
CA GLY A 208 3.65 6.36 -7.62
C GLY A 208 4.63 5.20 -7.61
N GLN A 209 4.28 4.08 -6.97
CA GLN A 209 5.14 2.89 -6.90
C GLN A 209 5.54 2.32 -8.27
N ARG A 210 4.60 2.30 -9.23
CA ARG A 210 4.89 1.87 -10.60
C ARG A 210 5.86 2.81 -11.30
N SER A 211 5.70 4.12 -11.12
CA SER A 211 6.61 5.13 -11.69
C SER A 211 8.00 5.07 -11.04
N PHE A 212 8.10 4.97 -9.71
CA PHE A 212 9.38 4.84 -9.02
C PHE A 212 10.09 3.51 -9.30
N SER A 213 9.35 2.40 -9.47
CA SER A 213 9.94 1.12 -9.90
C SER A 213 10.57 1.24 -11.29
N ALA A 214 9.89 1.89 -12.24
CA ALA A 214 10.44 2.13 -13.57
C ALA A 214 11.69 3.03 -13.50
N LEU A 215 11.64 4.08 -12.67
CA LEU A 215 12.78 4.98 -12.44
C LEU A 215 13.99 4.24 -11.87
N ARG A 216 13.77 3.37 -10.88
CA ARG A 216 14.84 2.56 -10.26
C ARG A 216 15.50 1.62 -11.25
N ARG A 217 14.76 1.10 -12.25
CA ARG A 217 15.35 0.31 -13.34
C ARG A 217 16.27 1.16 -14.21
N VAL A 218 15.86 2.39 -14.55
CA VAL A 218 16.70 3.34 -15.32
C VAL A 218 17.97 3.68 -14.54
N GLU A 219 17.83 3.97 -13.24
CA GLU A 219 18.95 4.26 -12.34
C GLU A 219 19.94 3.09 -12.29
N THR A 220 19.42 1.87 -12.10
CA THR A 220 20.22 0.63 -12.04
C THR A 220 20.91 0.34 -13.37
N PHE A 221 20.18 0.50 -14.50
CA PHE A 221 20.72 0.30 -15.84
C PHE A 221 21.89 1.26 -16.12
N LEU A 222 21.79 2.51 -15.67
CA LEU A 222 22.82 3.52 -15.82
C LEU A 222 23.87 3.50 -14.69
N ARG A 223 23.82 2.52 -13.77
CA ARG A 223 24.70 2.40 -12.59
C ARG A 223 24.82 3.70 -11.80
N ASN A 224 23.70 4.40 -11.61
CA ASN A 224 23.61 5.68 -10.89
C ASN A 224 24.52 6.79 -11.46
N ARG A 225 24.97 6.70 -12.72
CA ARG A 225 25.76 7.77 -13.37
C ARG A 225 24.95 9.00 -13.74
N MET A 226 23.61 8.94 -13.59
CA MET A 226 22.72 10.05 -13.92
C MET A 226 22.56 10.98 -12.71
N THR A 227 22.59 12.29 -12.94
CA THR A 227 22.34 13.28 -11.89
C THR A 227 20.89 13.23 -11.43
N GLN A 228 20.65 13.49 -10.14
CA GLN A 228 19.32 13.51 -9.54
C GLN A 228 18.35 14.45 -10.30
N ARG A 229 18.84 15.61 -10.74
CA ARG A 229 18.04 16.57 -11.52
C ARG A 229 17.50 15.96 -12.81
N ARG A 230 18.34 15.25 -13.58
CA ARG A 230 17.91 14.62 -14.84
C ARG A 230 16.94 13.46 -14.58
N LEU A 231 17.16 12.70 -13.51
CA LEU A 231 16.26 11.64 -13.07
C LEU A 231 14.86 12.19 -12.75
N THR A 232 14.78 13.29 -11.99
CA THR A 232 13.52 13.96 -11.67
C THR A 232 12.82 14.49 -12.93
N HIS A 233 13.56 15.11 -13.85
CA HIS A 233 12.96 15.58 -15.12
C HIS A 233 12.40 14.43 -15.96
N LEU A 234 13.09 13.28 -16.03
CA LEU A 234 12.57 12.10 -16.72
C LEU A 234 11.32 11.56 -16.04
N LEU A 235 11.29 11.50 -14.70
CA LEU A 235 10.11 11.08 -13.95
C LEU A 235 8.92 11.98 -14.30
N CYS A 236 9.06 13.30 -14.19
CA CYS A 236 8.00 14.25 -14.53
C CYS A 236 7.52 14.08 -15.97
N SER A 237 8.44 13.97 -16.94
CA SER A 237 8.10 13.75 -18.36
C SER A 237 7.34 12.45 -18.60
N THR A 238 7.68 11.38 -17.86
CA THR A 238 6.98 10.09 -17.99
C THR A 238 5.60 10.11 -17.35
N CYS A 239 5.42 10.82 -16.24
CA CYS A 239 4.13 11.02 -15.59
C CYS A 239 3.20 11.81 -16.51
N THR A 240 3.64 12.98 -17.01
CA THR A 240 2.84 13.80 -17.94
C THR A 240 2.53 13.07 -19.24
N ARG A 241 3.49 12.32 -19.81
CA ARG A 241 3.22 11.49 -21.00
C ARG A 241 2.15 10.42 -20.74
N ARG A 242 2.11 9.82 -19.55
CA ARG A 242 1.08 8.83 -19.19
C ARG A 242 -0.28 9.49 -19.02
N GLU A 243 -0.33 10.66 -18.38
CA GLU A 243 -1.56 11.44 -18.25
C GLU A 243 -2.10 11.85 -19.61
N LEU A 244 -1.26 12.38 -20.50
CA LEU A 244 -1.65 12.74 -21.88
C LEU A 244 -2.15 11.53 -22.69
N ARG A 245 -1.61 10.33 -22.47
CA ARG A 245 -2.09 9.09 -23.12
C ARG A 245 -3.43 8.60 -22.57
N ASN A 246 -3.72 8.86 -21.31
CA ASN A 246 -5.00 8.52 -20.68
C ASN A 246 -6.06 9.59 -20.99
N CYS A 247 -5.63 10.83 -21.22
CA CYS A 247 -6.40 11.94 -21.73
C CYS A 247 -6.54 11.85 -23.25
N ASN A 248 -7.15 10.78 -23.75
CA ASN A 248 -7.76 10.79 -25.07
C ASN A 248 -9.07 11.61 -24.95
N TRP A 249 -8.92 12.92 -24.76
CA TRP A 249 -10.04 13.85 -24.92
C TRP A 249 -10.51 13.71 -26.36
N MET A 250 -11.82 13.51 -26.52
CA MET A 250 -12.51 13.55 -27.80
C MET A 250 -12.00 14.76 -28.61
N PRO A 251 -11.75 14.61 -29.92
CA PRO A 251 -11.46 15.76 -30.75
C PRO A 251 -12.67 16.72 -30.69
N LEU A 252 -12.32 18.01 -30.69
CA LEU A 252 -13.21 19.17 -30.79
C LEU A 252 -14.39 18.94 -31.75
#